data_AF-A0A0F8ZJS0-F1
#
_entry.id   AF-A0A0F8ZJS0-F1
#
_cell.length_a   1.000
_cell.length_b   1.000
_cell.length_c   1.000
_cell.angle_alpha   90.00
_cell.angle_beta   90.00
_cell.angle_gamma   90.00
#
_symmetry.space_group_name_H-M   'P 1'
#
loop_
_entity.id
_entity.type
_entity.pdbx_description
1 polymer ?
#
loop_
_entity_poly.entity_id
_entity_poly.type
_entity_poly.pdbx_seq_one_letter_code
_entity_poly.pdbx_strand_id
1 'polypeptide(L)' 'MPKLTKKKAKIILRHGEVRGHKLTKKQKGLFGAVAGGRKKRR' A
#
# COMPACT_ATOMS: atom_id res chain seq x y z
N MET A 1 -8.35 13.53 1.27
CA MET A 1 -7.28 12.49 1.29
C MET A 1 -7.17 11.88 -0.10
N PRO A 2 -6.04 11.98 -0.83
CA PRO A 2 -5.91 11.35 -2.14
C PRO A 2 -6.08 9.83 -2.01
N LYS A 3 -7.02 9.26 -2.79
CA LYS A 3 -7.36 7.84 -2.77
C LYS A 3 -6.12 7.00 -3.06
N LEU A 4 -5.83 6.00 -2.24
CA LEU A 4 -4.71 5.08 -2.47
C LEU A 4 -5.00 4.27 -3.75
N THR A 5 -4.33 4.61 -4.85
CA THR A 5 -4.47 3.90 -6.13
C THR A 5 -3.60 2.65 -6.16
N LYS A 6 -3.97 1.67 -7.01
CA LYS A 6 -3.17 0.44 -7.22
C LYS A 6 -1.72 0.76 -7.59
N LYS A 7 -1.53 1.73 -8.49
CA LYS A 7 -0.20 2.19 -8.94
C LYS A 7 0.62 2.76 -7.79
N LYS A 8 0.01 3.62 -6.95
CA LYS A 8 0.67 4.21 -5.79
C LYS A 8 1.03 3.14 -4.74
N ALA A 9 0.17 2.17 -4.52
CA ALA A 9 0.44 1.05 -3.61
C ALA A 9 1.61 0.17 -4.09
N LYS A 10 1.71 -0.11 -5.40
CA LYS A 10 2.86 -0.81 -5.99
C LYS A 10 4.18 -0.05 -5.78
N ILE A 11 4.17 1.26 -6.00
CA ILE A 11 5.35 2.12 -5.79
C ILE A 11 5.77 2.07 -4.32
N ILE A 12 4.83 2.29 -3.39
CA ILE A 12 5.11 2.25 -1.94
C ILE A 12 5.70 0.90 -1.51
N LEU A 13 5.19 -0.22 -2.04
CA LEU A 13 5.76 -1.54 -1.76
C LEU A 13 7.17 -1.73 -2.31
N ARG A 14 7.45 -1.23 -3.52
CA ARG A 14 8.78 -1.31 -4.15
C ARG A 14 9.82 -0.54 -3.34
N HIS A 15 9.48 0.65 -2.88
CA HIS A 15 10.38 1.47 -2.04
C HIS A 15 10.45 0.95 -0.60
N GLY A 16 9.39 0.30 -0.11
CA GLY A 16 9.37 -0.23 1.26
C GLY A 16 9.20 0.84 2.33
N GLU A 17 8.90 2.08 1.93
CA GLU A 17 8.73 3.24 2.80
C GLU A 17 7.65 4.19 2.29
N VAL A 18 7.11 5.00 3.19
CA VAL A 18 6.13 6.05 2.88
C VAL A 18 6.41 7.28 3.74
N ARG A 19 6.62 8.44 3.10
CA ARG A 19 6.94 9.72 3.76
C ARG A 19 8.13 9.62 4.73
N GLY A 20 9.19 8.90 4.35
CA GLY A 20 10.39 8.70 5.19
C GLY A 20 10.22 7.66 6.30
N HIS A 21 9.07 7.00 6.40
CA HIS A 21 8.85 5.91 7.36
C HIS A 21 8.87 4.56 6.67
N LYS A 22 9.69 3.63 7.18
CA LYS A 22 9.68 2.24 6.74
C LYS A 22 8.31 1.61 6.98
N LEU A 23 7.85 0.80 6.03
CA LEU A 23 6.59 0.10 6.14
C LEU A 23 6.67 -1.02 7.17
N THR A 24 5.74 -1.02 8.10
CA THR A 24 5.50 -2.16 8.99
C THR A 24 4.95 -3.35 8.21
N LYS A 25 5.05 -4.57 8.78
CA LYS A 25 4.52 -5.80 8.16
C LYS A 25 3.02 -5.69 7.85
N LYS A 26 2.23 -5.10 8.76
CA LYS A 26 0.79 -4.86 8.57
C LYS A 26 0.51 -3.89 7.41
N GLN A 27 1.28 -2.81 7.32
CA GLN A 27 1.15 -1.84 6.22
C GLN A 27 1.53 -2.46 4.88
N LYS A 28 2.60 -3.26 4.81
CA LYS A 28 2.95 -4.02 3.59
C LYS A 28 1.79 -4.92 3.15
N GLY A 29 1.12 -5.60 4.08
CA GLY A 29 -0.07 -6.40 3.79
C GLY A 29 -1.22 -5.57 3.21
N LEU A 30 -1.50 -4.40 3.78
CA LEU A 30 -2.54 -3.48 3.29
C LEU A 30 -2.22 -2.97 1.88
N PHE A 31 -1.01 -2.48 1.66
CA PHE A 31 -0.58 -1.99 0.35
C PHE A 31 -0.55 -3.12 -0.68
N GLY A 32 -0.19 -4.34 -0.28
CA GLY A 32 -0.23 -5.54 -1.13
C GLY A 32 -1.65 -5.89 -1.56
N ALA A 33 -2.59 -5.90 -0.62
CA ALA A 33 -4.00 -6.12 -0.91
C ALA A 33 -4.56 -5.07 -1.89
N VAL A 34 -4.22 -3.79 -1.69
CA VAL A 34 -4.65 -2.70 -2.58
C VAL A 34 -3.98 -2.79 -3.95
N ALA A 35 -2.67 -3.07 -4.02
CA ALA A 35 -1.92 -3.26 -5.25
C ALA A 35 -2.48 -4.44 -6.08
N GLY A 36 -2.86 -5.53 -5.41
CA GLY A 36 -3.51 -6.70 -6.00
C GLY A 36 -4.99 -6.50 -6.33
N GLY A 37 -5.58 -5.34 -6.01
CA GLY A 37 -6.98 -5.05 -6.30
C GLY A 37 -7.98 -5.84 -5.44
N ARG A 38 -7.55 -6.36 -4.29
CA ARG A 38 -8.41 -7.05 -3.34
C ARG A 38 -9.48 -6.07 -2.85
N LYS A 39 -10.76 -6.39 -3.07
CA LYS A 39 -11.89 -5.59 -2.54
C LYS A 39 -11.79 -5.60 -1.01
N LYS A 40 -11.64 -4.42 -0.40
CA LYS A 40 -11.87 -4.26 1.04
C LYS A 40 -13.31 -4.72 1.29
N ARG A 41 -13.51 -5.89 1.94
CA ARG A 41 -14.80 -6.17 2.58
C ARG A 41 -14.91 -5.17 3.73
N ARG A 42 -16.04 -4.46 3.76
CA ARG A 42 -16.36 -3.47 4.80
C ARG A 42 -16.39 -4.15 6.16
#